data_AF-A0AAE3QLA1-F1
#
_entry.id   AF-A0AAE3QLA1-F1
#
_cell.length_a   1.000
_cell.length_b   1.000
_cell.length_c   1.000
_cell.angle_alpha   90.00
_cell.angle_beta   90.00
_cell.angle_gamma   90.00
#
_symmetry.space_group_name_H-M   'P 1'
#
loop_
_entity.id
_entity.type
_entity.pdbx_description
1 polymer ?
#
loop_
_entity_poly.entity_id
_entity_poly.type
_entity_poly.pdbx_seq_one_letter_code
_entity_poly.pdbx_strand_id
1 'polypeptide(L)'
;MKYISLFTLAASLFVMTAATTPTAKEYYQAGMENLKKQNFVEAIGRFTEAVSEDPSYADAFYQRARAKEMLAKQKGYTDSQHYGDLLQAMRLGNKEAAKDVQEGYAGECVSGLAHDLRPEEVFCLDASSANLKSTPEKLTQMKNLIQLSVGDNELKDINGILANNQTLLFLDARQNQIETLSADIKKLTYLQELNLRDNQLTQLPAEIKELKNLRTLTLTGNPIEDSEKDKIREMLPKCNVYFGENEAIAKTKSNAKFRPARKATEMQATKKAPKRL
;
A
#
# COMPACT_ATOMS: atom_id res chain seq x y z
N MET A 1 52.51 13.38 -72.77
CA MET A 1 52.59 12.65 -71.49
C MET A 1 51.55 13.21 -70.54
N LYS A 2 50.74 12.30 -69.97
CA LYS A 2 50.09 12.33 -68.64
C LYS A 2 49.02 13.42 -68.34
N TYR A 3 47.77 12.98 -68.47
CA TYR A 3 46.65 13.35 -67.60
C TYR A 3 46.80 12.70 -66.20
N ILE A 4 45.89 13.07 -65.28
CA ILE A 4 45.57 12.52 -63.93
C ILE A 4 46.22 13.34 -62.79
N SER A 5 45.54 13.77 -61.72
CA SER A 5 44.12 13.82 -61.33
C SER A 5 44.01 14.59 -60.00
N LEU A 6 42.91 15.33 -59.90
CA LEU A 6 42.18 15.84 -58.73
C LEU A 6 42.66 15.48 -57.32
N PHE A 7 42.80 16.54 -56.52
CA PHE A 7 42.30 16.76 -55.16
C PHE A 7 42.00 15.52 -54.30
N THR A 8 42.84 15.28 -53.30
CA THR A 8 42.49 14.46 -52.14
C THR A 8 41.45 15.18 -51.29
N LEU A 9 40.19 14.76 -51.40
CA LEU A 9 39.11 15.15 -50.49
C LEU A 9 39.36 14.46 -49.15
N ALA A 10 39.78 15.23 -48.14
CA ALA A 10 39.78 14.75 -46.75
C ALA A 10 38.32 14.65 -46.28
N ALA A 11 37.74 13.46 -46.38
CA ALA A 11 36.45 13.17 -45.77
C ALA A 11 36.63 13.15 -44.25
N SER A 12 36.34 14.27 -43.60
CA SER A 12 36.16 14.31 -42.15
C SER A 12 34.91 13.50 -41.81
N LEU A 13 35.11 12.28 -41.30
CA LEU A 13 34.03 11.47 -40.72
C LEU A 13 33.49 12.22 -39.50
N PHE A 14 32.40 12.94 -39.66
CA PHE A 14 31.62 13.47 -38.54
C PHE A 14 30.80 12.28 -38.00
N VAL A 15 31.35 11.56 -37.03
CA VAL A 15 30.57 10.58 -36.26
C VAL A 15 29.60 11.40 -35.43
N MET A 16 28.36 11.56 -35.91
CA MET A 16 27.26 11.95 -35.04
C MET A 16 27.12 10.84 -34.01
N THR A 17 27.66 11.05 -32.81
CA THR A 17 27.25 10.25 -31.66
C THR A 17 25.76 10.55 -31.48
N ALA A 18 24.90 9.63 -31.92
CA ALA A 18 23.51 9.65 -31.52
C ALA A 18 23.49 9.76 -30.00
N ALA A 19 22.89 10.81 -29.45
CA ALA A 19 22.74 10.95 -28.01
C ALA A 19 21.95 9.74 -27.53
N THR A 20 22.64 8.77 -26.92
CA THR A 20 21.99 7.62 -26.32
C THR A 20 21.07 8.16 -25.23
N THR A 21 19.79 7.80 -25.30
CA THR A 21 18.85 8.13 -24.23
C THR A 21 19.39 7.57 -22.91
N PRO A 22 19.41 8.36 -21.83
CA PRO A 22 19.88 7.87 -20.54
C PRO A 22 19.10 6.62 -20.12
N THR A 23 19.82 5.68 -19.52
CA THR A 23 19.25 4.48 -18.92
C THR A 23 18.50 4.81 -17.63
N ALA A 24 17.62 3.91 -17.19
CA ALA A 24 16.93 4.05 -15.91
C ALA A 24 17.88 4.29 -14.73
N LYS A 25 19.05 3.63 -14.75
CA LYS A 25 20.11 3.80 -13.74
C LYS A 25 20.74 5.18 -13.75
N GLU A 26 20.99 5.75 -14.93
CA GLU A 26 21.53 7.10 -15.08
C GLU A 26 20.53 8.16 -14.61
N TYR A 27 19.24 8.00 -14.97
CA TYR A 27 18.17 8.83 -14.43
C TYR A 27 18.07 8.72 -12.90
N TYR A 28 18.13 7.51 -12.35
CA TYR A 28 18.14 7.30 -10.90
C TYR A 28 19.32 8.03 -10.22
N GLN A 29 20.53 7.90 -10.76
CA GLN A 29 21.71 8.60 -10.23
C GLN A 29 21.56 10.13 -10.29
N ALA A 30 21.07 10.66 -11.41
CA ALA A 30 20.77 12.08 -11.55
C ALA A 30 19.72 12.56 -10.53
N GLY A 31 18.71 11.72 -10.25
CA GLY A 31 17.71 11.97 -9.20
C GLY A 31 18.33 12.03 -7.82
N MET A 32 19.19 11.08 -7.48
CA MET A 32 19.90 11.05 -6.19
C MET A 32 20.82 12.27 -6.00
N GLU A 33 21.50 12.74 -7.05
CA GLU A 33 22.32 13.95 -6.99
C GLU A 33 21.48 15.21 -6.73
N ASN A 34 20.29 15.31 -7.34
CA ASN A 34 19.36 16.41 -7.06
C ASN A 34 18.78 16.30 -5.64
N LEU A 35 18.52 15.09 -5.15
CA LEU A 35 18.02 14.85 -3.79
C LEU A 35 19.04 15.32 -2.74
N LYS A 36 20.33 15.02 -2.92
CA LYS A 36 21.43 15.52 -2.06
C LYS A 36 21.48 17.05 -1.99
N LYS A 37 21.18 17.71 -3.12
CA LYS A 37 21.14 19.16 -3.25
C LYS A 37 19.82 19.78 -2.77
N GLN A 38 18.88 18.97 -2.24
CA GLN A 38 17.52 19.37 -1.89
C GLN A 38 16.72 19.98 -3.05
N ASN A 39 17.09 19.64 -4.30
CA ASN A 39 16.35 20.03 -5.49
C ASN A 39 15.25 18.99 -5.78
N PHE A 40 14.22 18.94 -4.94
CA PHE A 40 13.25 17.85 -4.95
C PHE A 40 12.42 17.76 -6.24
N VAL A 41 12.07 18.90 -6.86
CA VAL A 41 11.28 18.90 -8.10
C VAL A 41 12.05 18.19 -9.22
N GLU A 42 13.32 18.55 -9.41
CA GLU A 42 14.17 17.89 -10.41
C GLU A 42 14.43 16.43 -10.04
N ALA A 43 14.66 16.13 -8.76
CA ALA A 43 14.83 14.74 -8.31
C ALA A 43 13.60 13.88 -8.65
N ILE A 44 12.39 14.37 -8.38
CA ILE A 44 11.12 13.70 -8.73
C ILE A 44 11.01 13.48 -10.24
N GLY A 45 11.38 14.49 -11.03
CA GLY A 45 11.43 14.39 -12.49
C GLY A 45 12.35 13.25 -12.96
N ARG A 46 13.59 13.21 -12.45
CA ARG A 46 14.56 12.17 -12.79
C ARG A 46 14.13 10.78 -12.36
N PHE A 47 13.58 10.62 -11.15
CA PHE A 47 13.02 9.33 -10.76
C PHE A 47 11.80 8.92 -11.59
N THR A 48 11.05 9.90 -12.11
CA THR A 48 9.94 9.63 -13.02
C THR A 48 10.44 9.10 -14.36
N GLU A 49 11.47 9.71 -14.94
CA GLU A 49 12.14 9.18 -16.13
C GLU A 49 12.69 7.77 -15.88
N ALA A 50 13.31 7.53 -14.72
CA ALA A 50 13.84 6.23 -14.35
C ALA A 50 12.77 5.12 -14.34
N VAL A 51 11.60 5.35 -13.72
CA VAL A 51 10.53 4.34 -13.67
C VAL A 51 9.72 4.25 -14.96
N SER A 52 9.74 5.29 -15.80
CA SER A 52 9.17 5.20 -17.16
C SER A 52 10.03 4.32 -18.06
N GLU A 53 11.35 4.39 -17.92
CA GLU A 53 12.30 3.54 -18.65
C GLU A 53 12.31 2.10 -18.12
N ASP A 54 12.30 1.93 -16.79
CA ASP A 54 12.20 0.62 -16.14
C ASP A 54 11.10 0.61 -15.07
N PRO A 55 9.87 0.17 -15.42
CA PRO A 55 8.76 0.04 -14.47
C PRO A 55 8.98 -0.99 -13.35
N SER A 56 10.06 -1.77 -13.39
CA SER A 56 10.46 -2.70 -12.33
C SER A 56 11.49 -2.11 -11.36
N TYR A 57 11.91 -0.86 -11.56
CA TYR A 57 12.95 -0.22 -10.75
C TYR A 57 12.42 0.24 -9.37
N ALA A 58 12.34 -0.70 -8.44
CA ALA A 58 11.77 -0.51 -7.10
C ALA A 58 12.39 0.68 -6.34
N ASP A 59 13.72 0.83 -6.39
CA ASP A 59 14.43 1.91 -5.70
C ASP A 59 14.09 3.29 -6.26
N ALA A 60 13.84 3.41 -7.57
CA ALA A 60 13.43 4.66 -8.17
C ALA A 60 12.02 5.07 -7.72
N PHE A 61 11.08 4.13 -7.62
CA PHE A 61 9.78 4.38 -6.99
C PHE A 61 9.94 4.85 -5.54
N TYR A 62 10.73 4.12 -4.74
CA TYR A 62 10.96 4.48 -3.34
C TYR A 62 11.55 5.88 -3.18
N GLN A 63 12.63 6.21 -3.90
CA GLN A 63 13.27 7.52 -3.82
C GLN A 63 12.37 8.64 -4.37
N ARG A 64 11.53 8.36 -5.38
CA ARG A 64 10.51 9.30 -5.83
C ARG A 64 9.50 9.62 -4.73
N ALA A 65 9.03 8.60 -4.00
CA ALA A 65 8.14 8.79 -2.85
C ALA A 65 8.78 9.67 -1.78
N ARG A 66 10.03 9.38 -1.39
CA ARG A 66 10.78 10.17 -0.40
C ARG A 66 10.98 11.62 -0.85
N ALA A 67 11.32 11.84 -2.12
CA ALA A 67 11.47 13.19 -2.66
C ALA A 67 10.14 13.97 -2.64
N LYS A 68 9.01 13.34 -2.96
CA LYS A 68 7.67 13.94 -2.85
C LYS A 68 7.34 14.31 -1.40
N GLU A 69 7.59 13.39 -0.46
CA GLU A 69 7.38 13.63 0.97
C GLU A 69 8.20 14.82 1.49
N MET A 70 9.49 14.89 1.11
CA MET A 70 10.38 15.99 1.49
C MET A 70 9.94 17.33 0.88
N LEU A 71 9.51 17.33 -0.37
CA LEU A 71 8.96 18.54 -1.03
C LEU A 71 7.69 19.02 -0.33
N ALA A 72 6.76 18.12 -0.01
CA ALA A 72 5.51 18.45 0.68
C ALA A 72 5.80 19.08 2.06
N LYS A 73 6.72 18.47 2.83
CA LYS A 73 7.21 19.02 4.10
C LYS A 73 7.83 20.40 3.93
N GLN A 74 8.67 20.61 2.91
CA GLN A 74 9.27 21.92 2.61
C GLN A 74 8.21 22.98 2.27
N LYS A 75 7.13 22.59 1.60
CA LYS A 75 6.03 23.48 1.20
C LYS A 75 4.95 23.63 2.26
N GLY A 76 5.04 22.93 3.39
CA GLY A 76 4.12 23.03 4.51
C GLY A 76 2.76 22.35 4.29
N TYR A 77 2.70 21.32 3.43
CA TYR A 77 1.49 20.50 3.26
C TYR A 77 1.80 19.01 3.43
N THR A 78 0.75 18.23 3.71
CA THR A 78 0.82 16.76 3.71
C THR A 78 0.39 16.24 2.35
N ASP A 79 1.26 15.48 1.68
CA ASP A 79 0.93 14.81 0.43
C ASP A 79 0.67 13.33 0.70
N SER A 80 -0.53 12.82 0.42
CA SER A 80 -0.80 11.37 0.49
C SER A 80 -0.43 10.63 -0.79
N GLN A 81 -0.12 11.33 -1.89
CA GLN A 81 0.12 10.72 -3.20
C GLN A 81 1.45 9.96 -3.28
N HIS A 82 2.40 10.25 -2.38
CA HIS A 82 3.65 9.49 -2.29
C HIS A 82 3.43 8.01 -1.90
N TYR A 83 2.30 7.66 -1.25
CA TYR A 83 1.98 6.27 -0.94
C TYR A 83 1.81 5.42 -2.20
N GLY A 84 1.33 5.97 -3.31
CA GLY A 84 1.25 5.21 -4.57
C GLY A 84 2.62 4.68 -5.02
N ASP A 85 3.66 5.50 -4.86
CA ASP A 85 5.04 5.12 -5.16
C ASP A 85 5.60 4.13 -4.13
N LEU A 86 5.33 4.34 -2.83
CA LEU A 86 5.75 3.40 -1.78
C LEU A 86 5.13 2.01 -2.00
N LEU A 87 3.84 1.95 -2.29
CA LEU A 87 3.13 0.70 -2.53
C LEU A 87 3.62 -0.01 -3.80
N GLN A 88 3.97 0.75 -4.84
CA GLN A 88 4.58 0.15 -6.02
C GLN A 88 5.98 -0.40 -5.73
N ALA A 89 6.81 0.34 -4.98
CA ALA A 89 8.11 -0.14 -4.54
C ALA A 89 8.00 -1.41 -3.66
N MET A 90 7.00 -1.47 -2.76
CA MET A 90 6.69 -2.66 -1.95
C MET A 90 6.34 -3.87 -2.81
N ARG A 91 5.50 -3.71 -3.84
CA ARG A 91 5.16 -4.82 -4.77
C ARG A 91 6.38 -5.35 -5.51
N LEU A 92 7.34 -4.48 -5.80
CA LEU A 92 8.61 -4.82 -6.43
C LEU A 92 9.67 -5.33 -5.43
N GLY A 93 9.34 -5.46 -4.14
CA GLY A 93 10.19 -6.07 -3.12
C GLY A 93 11.11 -5.11 -2.35
N ASN A 94 10.91 -3.80 -2.47
CA ASN A 94 11.67 -2.81 -1.69
C ASN A 94 11.23 -2.86 -0.21
N LYS A 95 12.17 -3.18 0.69
CA LYS A 95 11.89 -3.44 2.12
C LYS A 95 11.75 -2.15 2.92
N GLU A 96 12.46 -1.11 2.51
CA GLU A 96 12.44 0.22 3.10
C GLU A 96 11.08 0.87 2.89
N ALA A 97 10.52 0.76 1.67
CA ALA A 97 9.16 1.19 1.38
C ALA A 97 8.12 0.45 2.24
N ALA A 98 8.27 -0.87 2.39
CA ALA A 98 7.40 -1.66 3.25
C ALA A 98 7.44 -1.18 4.71
N LYS A 99 8.65 -0.93 5.22
CA LYS A 99 8.86 -0.39 6.57
C LYS A 99 8.23 0.99 6.73
N ASP A 100 8.47 1.90 5.80
CA ASP A 100 7.93 3.28 5.83
C ASP A 100 6.39 3.27 5.84
N VAL A 101 5.75 2.41 5.06
CA VAL A 101 4.28 2.27 5.06
C VAL A 101 3.77 1.67 6.38
N GLN A 102 4.45 0.64 6.90
CA GLN A 102 4.09 -0.02 8.15
C GLN A 102 4.24 0.87 9.39
N GLU A 103 5.19 1.80 9.38
CA GLU A 103 5.46 2.69 10.52
C GLU A 103 4.76 4.05 10.38
N GLY A 104 4.50 4.49 9.16
CA GLY A 104 4.12 5.88 8.86
C GLY A 104 2.70 6.11 8.35
N TYR A 105 1.95 5.07 7.93
CA TYR A 105 0.60 5.30 7.41
C TYR A 105 -0.36 5.75 8.51
N ALA A 106 -0.91 6.97 8.36
CA ALA A 106 -1.89 7.56 9.27
C ALA A 106 -3.07 8.20 8.52
N GLY A 107 -3.38 7.69 7.32
CA GLY A 107 -4.45 8.25 6.48
C GLY A 107 -5.84 8.00 7.04
N GLU A 108 -6.73 9.00 6.91
CA GLU A 108 -8.16 8.82 7.20
C GLU A 108 -8.79 7.89 6.16
N CYS A 109 -9.66 7.01 6.64
CA CYS A 109 -10.36 6.06 5.78
C CYS A 109 -11.54 6.72 5.11
N VAL A 110 -11.65 6.51 3.80
CA VAL A 110 -12.84 6.90 3.05
C VAL A 110 -13.98 5.94 3.41
N SER A 111 -15.15 6.47 3.75
CA SER A 111 -16.32 5.65 4.09
C SER A 111 -17.18 5.34 2.86
N GLY A 112 -17.54 4.07 2.71
CA GLY A 112 -18.44 3.57 1.66
C GLY A 112 -17.80 3.47 0.28
N LEU A 113 -18.54 2.88 -0.65
CA LEU A 113 -18.13 2.67 -2.04
C LEU A 113 -18.77 3.73 -2.96
N ALA A 114 -18.49 5.01 -2.69
CA ALA A 114 -19.03 6.09 -3.49
C ALA A 114 -18.59 5.97 -4.98
N HIS A 115 -19.47 6.36 -5.91
CA HIS A 115 -19.25 6.20 -7.36
C HIS A 115 -18.00 6.94 -7.87
N ASP A 116 -17.70 8.09 -7.30
CA ASP A 116 -16.63 9.01 -7.70
C ASP A 116 -15.24 8.63 -7.19
N LEU A 117 -15.13 7.63 -6.31
CA LEU A 117 -13.83 7.13 -5.86
C LEU A 117 -13.02 6.57 -7.03
N ARG A 118 -11.80 7.07 -7.17
CA ARG A 118 -10.77 6.56 -8.08
C ARG A 118 -9.99 5.44 -7.39
N PRO A 119 -10.14 4.16 -7.79
CA PRO A 119 -9.58 3.02 -7.06
C PRO A 119 -8.06 3.11 -6.80
N GLU A 120 -7.33 3.76 -7.68
CA GLU A 120 -5.88 3.98 -7.61
C GLU A 120 -5.46 5.01 -6.54
N GLU A 121 -6.39 5.80 -6.01
CA GLU A 121 -6.09 6.82 -5.00
C GLU A 121 -6.62 6.48 -3.61
N VAL A 122 -7.25 5.31 -3.45
CA VAL A 122 -7.80 4.87 -2.17
C VAL A 122 -6.77 3.99 -1.44
N PHE A 123 -6.29 4.50 -0.30
CA PHE A 123 -5.32 3.81 0.56
C PHE A 123 -5.96 3.24 1.84
N CYS A 124 -7.04 3.86 2.32
CA CYS A 124 -7.89 3.26 3.34
C CYS A 124 -9.37 3.37 2.99
N LEU A 125 -10.09 2.27 3.14
CA LEU A 125 -11.52 2.18 2.90
C LEU A 125 -12.22 1.55 4.11
N ASP A 126 -13.28 2.21 4.57
CA ASP A 126 -14.27 1.65 5.48
C ASP A 126 -15.57 1.40 4.70
N ALA A 127 -15.79 0.16 4.28
CA ALA A 127 -17.02 -0.34 3.67
C ALA A 127 -17.83 -1.21 4.64
N SER A 128 -17.73 -0.96 5.95
CA SER A 128 -18.57 -1.62 6.95
C SER A 128 -20.03 -1.19 6.83
N SER A 129 -20.95 -2.10 7.19
CA SER A 129 -22.41 -1.84 7.17
C SER A 129 -22.93 -1.37 5.81
N ALA A 130 -22.30 -1.82 4.71
CA ALA A 130 -22.65 -1.46 3.34
C ALA A 130 -23.58 -2.47 2.66
N ASN A 131 -24.14 -3.43 3.42
CA ASN A 131 -25.03 -4.49 2.93
C ASN A 131 -24.38 -5.34 1.83
N LEU A 132 -23.08 -5.60 1.94
CA LEU A 132 -22.31 -6.37 0.97
C LEU A 132 -22.61 -7.87 1.14
N LYS A 133 -23.03 -8.52 0.05
CA LYS A 133 -23.25 -9.99 0.00
C LYS A 133 -22.10 -10.74 -0.68
N SER A 134 -21.31 -10.02 -1.44
CA SER A 134 -20.09 -10.49 -2.11
C SER A 134 -19.11 -9.33 -2.22
N THR A 135 -17.85 -9.64 -2.55
CA THR A 135 -16.85 -8.59 -2.83
C THR A 135 -17.25 -7.83 -4.10
N PRO A 136 -17.52 -6.51 -4.05
CA PRO A 136 -17.93 -5.73 -5.21
C PRO A 136 -16.75 -5.51 -6.17
N GLU A 137 -17.03 -5.46 -7.48
CA GLU A 137 -16.00 -5.26 -8.52
C GLU A 137 -15.15 -4.00 -8.27
N LYS A 138 -15.78 -2.91 -7.81
CA LYS A 138 -15.04 -1.68 -7.50
C LYS A 138 -13.96 -1.89 -6.42
N LEU A 139 -14.20 -2.76 -5.45
CA LEU A 139 -13.23 -3.08 -4.40
C LEU A 139 -12.06 -3.93 -4.93
N THR A 140 -12.30 -4.82 -5.89
CA THR A 140 -11.22 -5.62 -6.51
C THR A 140 -10.28 -4.76 -7.35
N GLN A 141 -10.73 -3.59 -7.80
CA GLN A 141 -9.91 -2.60 -8.53
C GLN A 141 -9.02 -1.76 -7.59
N MET A 142 -9.30 -1.70 -6.28
CA MET A 142 -8.56 -0.88 -5.30
C MET A 142 -7.24 -1.53 -4.85
N LYS A 143 -6.28 -1.62 -5.77
CA LYS A 143 -5.00 -2.34 -5.52
C LYS A 143 -4.09 -1.65 -4.51
N ASN A 144 -4.36 -0.39 -4.15
CA ASN A 144 -3.54 0.45 -3.28
C ASN A 144 -4.01 0.47 -1.81
N LEU A 145 -4.96 -0.39 -1.42
CA LEU A 145 -5.42 -0.44 -0.04
C LEU A 145 -4.31 -0.90 0.91
N ILE A 146 -4.09 -0.11 1.95
CA ILE A 146 -3.27 -0.39 3.13
C ILE A 146 -4.18 -0.88 4.25
N GLN A 147 -5.38 -0.30 4.39
CA GLN A 147 -6.37 -0.71 5.37
C GLN A 147 -7.75 -0.84 4.72
N LEU A 148 -8.44 -1.93 5.08
CA LEU A 148 -9.78 -2.22 4.61
C LEU A 148 -10.65 -2.73 5.76
N SER A 149 -11.80 -2.10 5.95
CA SER A 149 -12.87 -2.59 6.79
C SER A 149 -14.08 -2.95 5.93
N VAL A 150 -14.55 -4.19 6.05
CA VAL A 150 -15.77 -4.73 5.42
C VAL A 150 -16.64 -5.43 6.48
N GLY A 151 -16.44 -5.08 7.76
CA GLY A 151 -17.19 -5.67 8.86
C GLY A 151 -18.68 -5.31 8.83
N ASP A 152 -19.51 -6.05 9.57
CA ASP A 152 -20.94 -5.78 9.66
C ASP A 152 -21.65 -5.85 8.29
N ASN A 153 -21.38 -6.91 7.52
CA ASN A 153 -21.96 -7.17 6.19
C ASN A 153 -22.50 -8.62 6.11
N GLU A 154 -22.87 -9.10 4.93
CA GLU A 154 -23.40 -10.45 4.67
C GLU A 154 -22.43 -11.28 3.80
N LEU A 155 -21.12 -11.02 3.87
CA LEU A 155 -20.13 -11.72 3.04
C LEU A 155 -20.00 -13.18 3.46
N LYS A 156 -20.12 -14.10 2.50
CA LYS A 156 -19.85 -15.54 2.70
C LYS A 156 -18.39 -15.93 2.49
N ASP A 157 -17.64 -15.09 1.78
CA ASP A 157 -16.22 -15.20 1.55
C ASP A 157 -15.62 -13.82 1.28
N ILE A 158 -14.29 -13.75 1.32
CA ILE A 158 -13.51 -12.55 1.00
C ILE A 158 -12.50 -12.80 -0.13
N ASN A 159 -12.76 -13.76 -1.02
CA ASN A 159 -11.80 -14.21 -2.04
C ASN A 159 -11.37 -13.07 -2.98
N GLY A 160 -12.31 -12.21 -3.36
CA GLY A 160 -12.01 -11.03 -4.18
C GLY A 160 -11.02 -10.08 -3.49
N ILE A 161 -11.10 -9.94 -2.16
CA ILE A 161 -10.16 -9.13 -1.38
C ILE A 161 -8.79 -9.82 -1.32
N LEU A 162 -8.76 -11.10 -0.96
CA LEU A 162 -7.52 -11.89 -0.85
C LEU A 162 -6.74 -11.94 -2.17
N ALA A 163 -7.44 -12.00 -3.31
CA ALA A 163 -6.81 -12.06 -4.62
C ALA A 163 -6.17 -10.74 -5.08
N ASN A 164 -6.70 -9.58 -4.65
CA ASN A 164 -6.42 -8.29 -5.28
C ASN A 164 -5.71 -7.25 -4.38
N ASN A 165 -5.83 -7.33 -3.05
CA ASN A 165 -5.38 -6.26 -2.15
C ASN A 165 -4.08 -6.62 -1.40
N GLN A 166 -3.02 -6.95 -2.14
CA GLN A 166 -1.76 -7.49 -1.60
C GLN A 166 -0.95 -6.53 -0.73
N THR A 167 -1.28 -5.24 -0.75
CA THR A 167 -0.64 -4.20 0.07
C THR A 167 -1.31 -3.99 1.42
N LEU A 168 -2.34 -4.77 1.75
CA LEU A 168 -3.04 -4.64 3.03
C LEU A 168 -2.10 -4.93 4.21
N LEU A 169 -2.12 -4.02 5.18
CA LEU A 169 -1.56 -4.20 6.51
C LEU A 169 -2.66 -4.52 7.52
N PHE A 170 -3.88 -4.01 7.30
CA PHE A 170 -5.00 -4.17 8.22
C PHE A 170 -6.26 -4.59 7.45
N LEU A 171 -6.84 -5.72 7.84
CA LEU A 171 -8.13 -6.18 7.30
C LEU A 171 -9.10 -6.49 8.44
N ASP A 172 -10.20 -5.74 8.48
CA ASP A 172 -11.33 -6.04 9.35
C ASP A 172 -12.51 -6.58 8.54
N ALA A 173 -12.82 -7.87 8.73
CA ALA A 173 -13.94 -8.56 8.12
C ALA A 173 -14.85 -9.19 9.19
N ARG A 174 -14.92 -8.59 10.39
CA ARG A 174 -15.76 -9.08 11.49
C ARG A 174 -17.25 -9.07 11.15
N GLN A 175 -18.07 -9.82 11.89
CA GLN A 175 -19.54 -9.77 11.79
C GLN A 175 -20.01 -9.93 10.34
N ASN A 176 -19.60 -11.03 9.74
CA ASN A 176 -20.00 -11.47 8.40
C ASN A 176 -20.48 -12.93 8.47
N GLN A 177 -20.64 -13.59 7.33
CA GLN A 177 -21.03 -15.00 7.23
C GLN A 177 -19.90 -15.83 6.61
N ILE A 178 -18.63 -15.46 6.85
CA ILE A 178 -17.50 -16.09 6.18
C ILE A 178 -17.34 -17.52 6.68
N GLU A 179 -17.50 -18.49 5.78
CA GLU A 179 -17.43 -19.92 6.09
C GLU A 179 -16.02 -20.48 5.90
N THR A 180 -15.27 -19.94 4.93
CA THR A 180 -13.92 -20.40 4.60
C THR A 180 -13.04 -19.23 4.14
N LEU A 181 -11.72 -19.40 4.29
CA LEU A 181 -10.73 -18.57 3.60
C LEU A 181 -10.01 -19.41 2.55
N SER A 182 -9.79 -18.86 1.36
CA SER A 182 -9.01 -19.53 0.33
C SER A 182 -7.50 -19.46 0.58
N ALA A 183 -6.76 -20.33 -0.11
CA ALA A 183 -5.30 -20.35 -0.13
C ALA A 183 -4.65 -19.02 -0.58
N ASP A 184 -5.43 -18.13 -1.21
CA ASP A 184 -4.98 -16.81 -1.62
C ASP A 184 -4.64 -15.89 -0.45
N ILE A 185 -5.00 -16.24 0.79
CA ILE A 185 -4.55 -15.52 1.98
C ILE A 185 -3.02 -15.35 2.02
N LYS A 186 -2.24 -16.29 1.48
CA LYS A 186 -0.77 -16.19 1.38
C LYS A 186 -0.27 -14.98 0.59
N LYS A 187 -1.12 -14.38 -0.26
CA LYS A 187 -0.77 -13.19 -1.05
C LYS A 187 -0.69 -11.93 -0.20
N LEU A 188 -1.31 -11.90 0.97
CA LEU A 188 -1.31 -10.74 1.88
C LEU A 188 -0.04 -10.69 2.73
N THR A 189 1.13 -10.75 2.10
CA THR A 189 2.43 -10.93 2.78
C THR A 189 2.80 -9.79 3.73
N TYR A 190 2.18 -8.62 3.59
CA TYR A 190 2.38 -7.44 4.45
C TYR A 190 1.36 -7.33 5.60
N LEU A 191 0.36 -8.20 5.67
CA LEU A 191 -0.73 -8.13 6.64
C LEU A 191 -0.18 -8.26 8.07
N GLN A 192 -0.57 -7.32 8.92
CA GLN A 192 -0.18 -7.23 10.33
C GLN A 192 -1.34 -7.58 11.25
N GLU A 193 -2.56 -7.17 10.90
CA GLU A 193 -3.75 -7.46 11.68
C GLU A 193 -4.88 -7.97 10.79
N LEU A 194 -5.47 -9.08 11.22
CA LEU A 194 -6.62 -9.70 10.58
C LEU A 194 -7.72 -9.92 11.63
N ASN A 195 -8.85 -9.23 11.46
CA ASN A 195 -10.02 -9.40 12.31
C ASN A 195 -11.11 -10.17 11.54
N LEU A 196 -11.38 -11.39 12.00
CA LEU A 196 -12.40 -12.30 11.47
C LEU A 196 -13.43 -12.65 12.54
N ARG A 197 -13.53 -11.84 13.59
CA ARG A 197 -14.47 -12.04 14.70
C ARG A 197 -15.90 -12.22 14.21
N ASP A 198 -16.69 -13.05 14.88
CA ASP A 198 -18.13 -13.25 14.61
C ASP A 198 -18.39 -13.61 13.14
N ASN A 199 -17.82 -14.74 12.70
CA ASN A 199 -18.01 -15.35 11.39
C ASN A 199 -18.35 -16.85 11.56
N GLN A 200 -18.31 -17.65 10.50
CA GLN A 200 -18.67 -19.08 10.51
C GLN A 200 -17.47 -19.99 10.22
N LEU A 201 -16.25 -19.54 10.50
CA LEU A 201 -15.03 -20.31 10.24
C LEU A 201 -14.92 -21.49 11.20
N THR A 202 -14.73 -22.69 10.66
CA THR A 202 -14.40 -23.89 11.44
C THR A 202 -12.91 -24.21 11.43
N GLN A 203 -12.19 -23.73 10.42
CA GLN A 203 -10.76 -23.94 10.20
C GLN A 203 -10.14 -22.81 9.38
N LEU A 204 -8.81 -22.75 9.34
CA LEU A 204 -8.06 -21.85 8.46
C LEU A 204 -7.26 -22.65 7.41
N PRO A 205 -7.04 -22.11 6.21
CA PRO A 205 -6.17 -22.75 5.23
C PRO A 205 -4.73 -22.84 5.75
N ALA A 206 -4.01 -23.90 5.38
CA ALA A 206 -2.62 -24.11 5.81
C ALA A 206 -1.68 -22.95 5.39
N GLU A 207 -2.04 -22.25 4.32
CA GLU A 207 -1.40 -21.05 3.80
C GLU A 207 -1.37 -19.87 4.77
N ILE A 208 -2.18 -19.87 5.84
CA ILE A 208 -2.13 -18.80 6.85
C ILE A 208 -0.73 -18.66 7.47
N LYS A 209 0.04 -19.76 7.55
CA LYS A 209 1.42 -19.77 8.04
C LYS A 209 2.37 -18.90 7.20
N GLU A 210 2.00 -18.55 5.96
CA GLU A 210 2.81 -17.69 5.09
C GLU A 210 2.71 -16.20 5.44
N LEU A 211 1.77 -15.82 6.30
CA LEU A 211 1.63 -14.45 6.81
C LEU A 211 2.69 -14.14 7.88
N LYS A 212 3.97 -14.05 7.48
CA LYS A 212 5.10 -13.84 8.40
C LYS A 212 5.06 -12.52 9.16
N ASN A 213 4.31 -11.54 8.66
CA ASN A 213 4.13 -10.22 9.28
C ASN A 213 2.90 -10.14 10.19
N LEU A 214 2.06 -11.18 10.25
CA LEU A 214 0.82 -11.16 11.04
C LEU A 214 1.14 -11.16 12.53
N ARG A 215 0.70 -10.12 13.23
CA ARG A 215 0.92 -9.89 14.66
C ARG A 215 -0.33 -10.19 15.48
N THR A 216 -1.49 -9.98 14.88
CA THR A 216 -2.78 -10.11 15.53
C THR A 216 -3.77 -10.82 14.60
N LEU A 217 -4.39 -11.88 15.10
CA LEU A 217 -5.47 -12.60 14.45
C LEU A 217 -6.63 -12.76 15.43
N THR A 218 -7.78 -12.17 15.11
CA THR A 218 -8.98 -12.29 15.95
C THR A 218 -9.98 -13.24 15.31
N LEU A 219 -10.32 -14.32 16.02
CA LEU A 219 -11.24 -15.38 15.59
C LEU A 219 -12.37 -15.60 16.61
N THR A 220 -12.49 -14.77 17.64
CA THR A 220 -13.59 -14.82 18.62
C THR A 220 -14.95 -14.92 17.93
N GLY A 221 -15.84 -15.78 18.43
CA GLY A 221 -17.18 -15.94 17.84
C GLY A 221 -17.23 -16.75 16.55
N ASN A 222 -16.18 -17.53 16.23
CA ASN A 222 -16.21 -18.54 15.18
C ASN A 222 -16.31 -19.96 15.78
N PRO A 223 -16.98 -20.91 15.11
CA PRO A 223 -17.12 -22.30 15.55
C PRO A 223 -15.84 -23.14 15.33
N ILE A 224 -14.69 -22.66 15.81
CA ILE A 224 -13.40 -23.36 15.70
C ILE A 224 -13.24 -24.32 16.88
N GLU A 225 -13.08 -25.60 16.59
CA GLU A 225 -12.84 -26.64 17.60
C GLU A 225 -11.45 -26.52 18.23
N ASP A 226 -11.27 -26.99 19.46
CA ASP A 226 -9.99 -26.87 20.19
C ASP A 226 -8.82 -27.52 19.45
N SER A 227 -9.06 -28.65 18.77
CA SER A 227 -8.05 -29.34 17.95
C SER A 227 -7.51 -28.46 16.82
N GLU A 228 -8.34 -27.58 16.27
CA GLU A 228 -7.96 -26.65 15.21
C GLU A 228 -7.32 -25.39 15.79
N LYS A 229 -7.73 -24.93 16.98
CA LYS A 229 -7.07 -23.82 17.68
C LYS A 229 -5.59 -24.10 17.91
N ASP A 230 -5.25 -25.33 18.28
CA ASP A 230 -3.85 -25.74 18.50
C ASP A 230 -3.05 -25.72 17.19
N LYS A 231 -3.59 -26.26 16.09
CA LYS A 231 -2.96 -26.16 14.77
C LYS A 231 -2.73 -24.71 14.33
N ILE A 232 -3.71 -23.83 14.56
CA ILE A 232 -3.58 -22.40 14.22
C ILE A 232 -2.44 -21.77 15.02
N ARG A 233 -2.31 -22.07 16.31
CA ARG A 233 -1.20 -21.59 17.15
C ARG A 233 0.15 -22.13 16.68
N GLU A 234 0.22 -23.40 16.28
CA GLU A 234 1.43 -24.00 15.71
C GLU A 234 1.83 -23.36 14.37
N MET A 235 0.86 -23.05 13.51
CA MET A 235 1.09 -22.37 12.23
C MET A 235 1.54 -20.91 12.40
N LEU A 236 1.14 -20.26 13.50
CA LEU A 236 1.36 -18.84 13.76
C LEU A 236 1.99 -18.57 15.13
N PRO A 237 3.18 -19.12 15.44
CA PRO A 237 3.74 -19.11 16.79
C PRO A 237 4.16 -17.72 17.30
N LYS A 238 4.26 -16.74 16.40
CA LYS A 238 4.60 -15.34 16.71
C LYS A 238 3.40 -14.38 16.66
N CYS A 239 2.23 -14.87 16.26
CA CYS A 239 1.00 -14.09 16.17
C CYS A 239 0.21 -14.20 17.47
N ASN A 240 -0.37 -13.09 17.93
CA ASN A 240 -1.37 -13.14 18.98
C ASN A 240 -2.70 -13.58 18.36
N VAL A 241 -3.12 -14.81 18.65
CA VAL A 241 -4.39 -15.37 18.16
C VAL A 241 -5.43 -15.37 19.28
N TYR A 242 -6.61 -14.82 19.00
CA TYR A 242 -7.70 -14.66 19.96
C TYR A 242 -8.90 -15.53 19.59
N PHE A 243 -9.32 -16.42 20.49
CA PHE A 243 -10.48 -17.31 20.26
C PHE A 243 -11.68 -17.00 21.18
N GLY A 244 -11.48 -16.23 22.26
CA GLY A 244 -12.54 -15.91 23.23
C GLY A 244 -12.55 -14.44 23.70
N GLU A 245 -13.64 -14.01 24.32
CA GLU A 245 -13.88 -12.61 24.73
C GLU A 245 -12.86 -12.09 25.75
N ASN A 246 -12.41 -12.95 26.68
CA ASN A 246 -11.47 -12.56 27.75
C ASN A 246 -10.02 -12.36 27.27
N GLU A 247 -9.63 -12.97 26.15
CA GLU A 247 -8.29 -12.80 25.58
C GLU A 247 -8.18 -11.46 24.82
N ALA A 248 -9.26 -11.03 24.16
CA ALA A 248 -9.28 -9.83 23.32
C ALA A 248 -9.29 -8.51 24.12
N ILE A 249 -10.00 -8.47 25.26
CA ILE A 249 -10.23 -7.24 26.07
C ILE A 249 -8.97 -6.78 26.83
N ALA A 250 -8.09 -7.71 27.21
CA ALA A 250 -6.87 -7.38 27.96
C ALA A 250 -5.82 -6.60 27.13
N LYS A 251 -5.86 -6.70 25.79
CA LYS A 251 -4.85 -6.10 24.89
C LYS A 251 -5.39 -5.06 23.90
N THR A 252 -6.70 -5.00 23.62
CA THR A 252 -7.30 -3.91 22.80
C THR A 252 -7.11 -2.53 23.44
N LYS A 253 -7.00 -2.45 24.77
CA LYS A 253 -6.62 -1.20 25.46
C LYS A 253 -5.17 -0.77 25.21
N SER A 254 -4.29 -1.67 24.76
CA SER A 254 -2.88 -1.38 24.48
C SER A 254 -2.57 -1.07 23.00
N ASN A 255 -3.40 -1.56 22.07
CA ASN A 255 -3.25 -1.31 20.63
C ASN A 255 -4.11 -0.13 20.10
N ALA A 256 -4.55 0.77 20.98
CA ALA A 256 -5.32 1.97 20.64
C ALA A 256 -4.53 3.04 19.85
N LYS A 257 -3.54 2.66 19.04
CA LYS A 257 -2.78 3.56 18.15
C LYS A 257 -3.48 3.81 16.81
N PHE A 258 -4.42 2.98 16.41
CA PHE A 258 -5.13 3.12 15.13
C PHE A 258 -6.63 3.31 15.35
N ARG A 259 -6.99 4.42 16.00
CA ARG A 259 -8.32 4.99 15.83
C ARG A 259 -8.25 5.96 14.64
N PRO A 260 -9.22 5.95 13.71
CA PRO A 260 -9.44 7.13 12.88
C PRO A 260 -9.63 8.33 13.83
N ALA A 261 -9.05 9.46 13.47
CA ALA A 261 -9.19 10.69 14.25
C ALA A 261 -10.67 10.85 14.63
N ARG A 262 -10.96 10.89 15.94
CA ARG A 262 -12.29 11.31 16.40
C ARG A 262 -12.56 12.64 15.73
N LYS A 263 -13.72 12.77 15.07
CA LYS A 263 -14.21 14.01 14.46
C LYS A 263 -13.82 15.18 15.34
N ALA A 264 -13.02 16.10 14.80
CA ALA A 264 -12.93 17.46 15.34
C ALA A 264 -14.25 18.18 15.02
N THR A 265 -15.36 17.70 15.57
CA THR A 265 -16.53 18.54 15.78
C THR A 265 -16.34 19.12 17.18
N GLU A 266 -16.37 20.45 17.26
CA GLU A 266 -16.13 21.29 18.44
C GLU A 266 -14.68 21.71 18.70
N MET A 267 -14.16 22.60 17.83
CA MET A 267 -13.42 23.76 18.33
C MET A 267 -13.63 24.97 17.41
N GLN A 268 -14.52 25.84 17.88
CA GLN A 268 -14.50 27.29 17.69
C GLN A 268 -14.68 27.82 16.25
N ALA A 269 -15.95 28.17 15.98
CA ALA A 269 -16.25 29.43 15.33
C ALA A 269 -15.40 30.54 15.96
N THR A 270 -14.50 31.13 15.18
CA THR A 270 -14.06 32.54 15.14
C THR A 270 -12.65 32.61 14.58
N LYS A 271 -12.52 32.89 13.27
CA LYS A 271 -11.45 33.76 12.76
C LYS A 271 -11.82 34.27 11.37
N LYS A 272 -11.76 35.60 11.29
CA LYS A 272 -12.15 36.49 10.19
C LYS A 272 -11.55 36.07 8.85
N ALA A 273 -12.35 36.21 7.80
CA ALA A 273 -11.90 36.21 6.41
C ALA A 273 -10.87 37.34 6.15
N PRO A 274 -9.80 37.09 5.38
CA PRO A 274 -9.01 38.18 4.81
C PRO A 274 -9.72 38.77 3.60
N LYS A 275 -9.83 40.11 3.60
CA LYS A 275 -10.30 40.90 2.46
C LYS A 275 -9.39 40.66 1.25
N ARG A 276 -10.02 40.46 0.09
CA ARG A 276 -9.38 40.52 -1.22
C ARG A 276 -8.86 41.95 -1.46
N LEU A 277 -7.61 42.05 -1.89
CA LEU A 277 -7.10 43.08 -2.79
C LEU A 277 -6.37 42.36 -3.91
#